data_AF-A0A0L7LAP5-F1
#
_entry.id   AF-A0A0L7LAP5-F1
#
_cell.length_a   1.000
_cell.length_b   1.000
_cell.length_c   1.000
_cell.angle_alpha   90.00
_cell.angle_beta   90.00
_cell.angle_gamma   90.00
#
_symmetry.space_group_name_H-M   'P 1'
#
loop_
_entity.id
_entity.type
_entity.pdbx_description
1 polymer ?
#
loop_
_entity_poly.entity_id
_entity_poly.type
_entity_poly.pdbx_seq_one_letter_code
_entity_poly.pdbx_strand_id
1 'polypeptide(L)' 'MVNQIYETGNGIKRDETGELKEALDEDNKPHSVVVVRGSYEYLGEDGKPVVVIYEADEKGYRAEGESIPKPARR' A
#
# COMPACT_ATOMS: atom_id res chain seq x y z
N MET A 1 -1.98 15.21 4.50
CA MET A 1 -2.68 14.10 3.82
C MET A 1 -2.56 14.33 2.33
N VAL A 2 -1.92 13.40 1.62
CA VAL A 2 -1.77 13.42 0.16
C VAL A 2 -2.58 12.26 -0.38
N ASN A 3 -3.41 12.49 -1.40
CA ASN A 3 -4.14 11.44 -2.10
C ASN A 3 -3.75 11.47 -3.58
N GLN A 4 -3.26 10.36 -4.12
CA GLN A 4 -2.88 10.20 -5.52
C GLN A 4 -3.76 9.13 -6.16
N ILE A 5 -4.64 9.55 -7.06
CA ILE A 5 -5.48 8.66 -7.85
C ILE A 5 -5.06 8.81 -9.30
N TYR A 6 -4.68 7.71 -9.94
CA TYR A 6 -4.40 7.73 -11.37
C TYR A 6 -4.91 6.49 -12.07
N GLU A 7 -5.37 6.70 -13.29
CA GLU A 7 -5.93 5.68 -14.17
C GLU A 7 -5.08 5.64 -15.43
N THR A 8 -4.49 4.49 -15.74
CA THR A 8 -3.75 4.32 -16.99
C THR A 8 -4.69 3.90 -18.11
N GLY A 9 -4.36 4.22 -19.36
CA GLY A 9 -5.15 3.83 -20.53
C GLY A 9 -5.33 2.31 -20.71
N ASN A 10 -4.57 1.51 -19.95
CA ASN A 10 -4.67 0.04 -19.93
C ASN A 10 -5.64 -0.47 -18.82
N GLY A 11 -6.42 0.41 -18.19
CA GLY A 11 -7.41 0.04 -17.17
C GLY A 11 -6.83 -0.18 -15.77
N ILE A 12 -5.54 0.12 -15.54
CA ILE A 12 -4.95 0.06 -14.20
C ILE A 12 -5.40 1.30 -13.43
N LYS A 13 -6.05 1.10 -12.29
CA LYS A 13 -6.41 2.15 -11.34
C LYS A 13 -5.49 2.06 -10.14
N ARG A 14 -4.94 3.18 -9.68
CA ARG A 14 -4.20 3.23 -8.42
C ARG A 14 -4.73 4.36 -7.56
N ASP A 15 -4.86 4.05 -6.28
CA ASP A 15 -5.19 4.96 -5.19
C ASP A 15 -4.05 4.88 -4.16
N GLU A 16 -3.52 6.02 -3.76
CA GLU A 16 -2.44 6.09 -2.78
C GLU A 16 -2.69 7.26 -1.84
N THR A 17 -2.83 6.97 -0.56
CA THR A 17 -2.99 7.94 0.50
C THR A 17 -1.75 7.95 1.39
N GLY A 18 -1.05 9.08 1.41
CA GLY A 18 0.07 9.36 2.31
C GLY A 18 -0.35 10.23 3.48
N GLU A 19 -0.11 9.75 4.71
CA GLU A 19 -0.41 10.45 5.95
C GLU A 19 0.81 10.51 6.85
N LEU A 20 1.05 11.68 7.45
CA LEU A 20 2.01 11.84 8.54
C LEU A 20 1.28 11.45 9.83
N LYS A 21 1.68 10.35 10.46
CA LYS A 21 1.17 9.98 11.79
C LYS A 21 2.24 10.28 12.83
N GLU A 22 1.80 10.68 14.02
CA GLU A 22 2.69 10.72 15.17
C GLU A 22 2.67 9.32 15.77
N ALA A 23 3.80 8.61 15.70
CA ALA A 23 3.99 7.36 16.42
C ALA A 23 4.85 7.60 17.66
N LEU A 24 4.84 6.63 18.55
CA LEU A 24 5.72 6.61 19.71
C LEU A 24 6.86 5.65 19.40
N ASP A 25 8.09 6.16 19.51
CA ASP A 25 9.31 5.36 19.36
C ASP A 25 9.44 4.39 20.54
N GLU A 26 10.41 3.46 20.49
CA GLU A 26 10.65 2.51 21.60
C GLU A 26 10.92 3.20 22.95
N ASP A 27 11.37 4.45 22.90
CA ASP A 27 11.64 5.32 24.07
C ASP A 27 10.40 6.17 24.48
N ASN A 28 9.23 5.85 23.92
CA ASN A 28 7.96 6.53 24.15
C ASN A 28 7.99 8.04 23.79
N LYS A 29 8.89 8.42 22.87
CA LYS A 29 9.03 9.77 22.32
C LYS A 29 8.15 9.93 21.08
N PRO A 30 7.47 11.06 20.91
CA PRO A 30 6.70 11.33 19.70
C PRO A 30 7.65 11.53 18.53
N HIS A 31 7.49 10.74 17.48
CA HIS A 31 8.20 10.90 16.23
C HIS A 31 7.22 10.90 15.05
N SER A 32 7.58 11.64 14.02
CA SER A 32 6.74 11.79 12.83
C SER A 32 7.02 10.65 11.86
N VAL A 33 6.03 9.78 11.68
CA VAL A 33 6.11 8.65 10.77
C VAL A 33 5.31 8.94 9.52
N VAL A 34 5.90 8.64 8.37
CA VAL A 34 5.17 8.70 7.10
C VAL A 34 4.57 7.32 6.88
N VAL A 35 3.23 7.26 6.94
CA VAL A 35 2.47 6.06 6.59
C VAL A 35 1.88 6.28 5.21
N VAL A 36 2.26 5.45 4.25
CA VAL A 36 1.71 5.45 2.89
C VAL A 36 0.88 4.18 2.75
N ARG A 37 -0.41 4.34 2.50
CA ARG A 37 -1.33 3.23 2.25
C ARG A 37 -1.97 3.44 0.90
N GLY A 38 -2.01 2.42 0.08
CA GLY A 38 -2.67 2.53 -1.20
C GLY A 38 -3.19 1.20 -1.68
N SER A 39 -3.93 1.24 -2.77
CA SER A 39 -4.34 0.08 -3.52
C SER A 39 -4.15 0.33 -5.01
N TYR A 40 -3.84 -0.71 -5.75
CA TYR A 40 -3.91 -0.66 -7.20
C TYR A 40 -4.68 -1.87 -7.71
N GLU A 41 -5.52 -1.61 -8.71
CA GLU A 41 -6.31 -2.59 -9.42
C GLU A 41 -5.81 -2.66 -10.86
N TYR A 42 -5.57 -3.88 -11.34
CA TYR A 42 -5.23 -4.14 -12.74
C TYR A 42 -5.92 -5.40 -13.24
N LEU A 43 -6.11 -5.52 -14.56
CA LEU A 43 -6.58 -6.76 -15.17
C LEU A 43 -5.46 -7.80 -15.17
N GLY A 44 -5.67 -8.92 -14.48
CA GLY A 44 -4.78 -10.07 -14.51
C GLY A 44 -4.86 -10.83 -15.85
N GLU A 45 -3.98 -11.81 -16.03
CA GLU A 45 -3.92 -12.64 -17.25
C GLU A 45 -5.24 -13.39 -17.54
N ASP A 46 -6.02 -13.71 -16.51
CA ASP A 46 -7.36 -14.31 -16.61
C ASP A 46 -8.48 -13.31 -16.98
N GLY A 47 -8.16 -12.04 -17.21
CA GLY A 47 -9.14 -10.99 -17.47
C GLY A 47 -9.97 -10.58 -16.25
N LYS A 48 -9.54 -10.99 -15.04
CA LYS A 48 -10.16 -10.62 -13.77
C LYS A 48 -9.44 -9.40 -13.17
N PRO A 49 -10.17 -8.46 -12.55
CA PRO A 49 -9.55 -7.38 -11.79
C PRO A 49 -8.81 -7.98 -10.59
N VAL A 50 -7.53 -7.68 -10.47
CA VAL A 50 -6.66 -8.02 -9.36
C VAL A 50 -6.44 -6.75 -8.55
N VAL A 51 -6.85 -6.79 -7.29
CA VAL A 51 -6.62 -5.71 -6.34
C VAL A 51 -5.43 -6.07 -5.46
N VAL A 52 -4.49 -5.13 -5.37
CA VAL A 52 -3.36 -5.21 -4.45
C VAL A 52 -3.41 -4.00 -3.55
N ILE A 53 -3.41 -4.24 -2.24
CA ILE A 53 -3.35 -3.24 -1.19
C ILE A 53 -1.93 -3.24 -0.65
N TYR A 54 -1.36 -2.08 -0.40
CA TYR A 54 -0.04 -1.96 0.19
C TYR A 54 -0.01 -0.89 1.26
N GLU A 55 0.87 -1.12 2.23
CA GLU A 55 1.13 -0.26 3.36
C GLU A 55 2.63 -0.15 3.56
N ALA A 56 3.14 1.07 3.51
CA ALA A 56 4.51 1.41 3.83
C ALA A 56 4.52 2.29 5.08
N ASP A 57 5.22 1.83 6.09
CA ASP A 57 5.50 2.56 7.32
C ASP A 57 6.94 2.27 7.75
N GLU A 58 7.29 2.65 8.97
CA GLU A 58 8.61 2.44 9.55
C GLU A 58 9.07 0.99 9.57
N LYS A 59 8.13 0.04 9.62
CA LYS A 59 8.43 -1.39 9.57
C LYS A 59 8.64 -1.92 8.15
N GLY A 60 8.65 -1.03 7.15
CA GLY A 60 8.89 -1.32 5.74
C GLY A 60 7.62 -1.42 4.90
N TYR A 61 7.79 -1.81 3.64
CA TYR A 61 6.72 -1.99 2.66
C TYR A 61 6.08 -3.38 2.79
N ARG A 62 4.76 -3.42 2.97
CA ARG A 62 3.94 -4.63 3.06
C ARG A 62 2.83 -4.55 2.03
N ALA A 63 2.79 -5.50 1.10
CA ALA A 63 1.71 -5.61 0.12
C ALA A 63 0.92 -6.90 0.34
N GLU A 64 -0.38 -6.81 0.13
CA GLU A 64 -1.34 -7.90 0.22
C GLU A 64 -2.24 -7.86 -1.01
N GLY A 65 -2.41 -9.01 -1.67
CA GLY A 65 -3.27 -9.12 -2.84
C GLY A 65 -3.29 -10.55 -3.34
N GLU A 66 -4.25 -10.88 -4.20
CA GLU A 66 -4.37 -12.23 -4.76
C GLU A 66 -3.14 -12.62 -5.61
N SER A 67 -2.49 -11.64 -6.24
CA SER A 67 -1.27 -11.86 -7.04
C SER A 67 0.03 -11.66 -6.25
N ILE A 68 -0.04 -11.24 -4.98
CA ILE A 68 1.16 -11.08 -4.15
C ILE A 68 1.43 -12.41 -3.44
N PRO A 69 2.56 -13.08 -3.72
CA PRO A 69 2.93 -14.29 -3.01
C PRO A 69 3.10 -13.95 -1.54
N LYS A 70 2.17 -14.41 -0.71
CA LYS A 70 2.32 -14.29 0.75
C LYS A 70 3.55 -15.11 1.14
N PRO A 71 4.51 -14.56 1.90
CA PRO A 71 5.62 -15.35 2.38
C PRO A 71 5.05 -16.55 3.13
N ALA A 72 5.38 -17.76 2.66
CA ALA A 72 4.99 -18.99 3.34
C ALA A 72 5.54 -18.90 4.76
N ARG A 73 4.66 -18.73 5.75
CA ARG A 73 5.02 -18.74 7.16
C ARG A 73 5.57 -20.14 7.45
N ARG A 74 6.90 -20.27 7.50
CA ARG A 74 7.60 -21.51 7.87
C ARG A 74 7.84 -21.54 9.36
#